data_AF-A0A1A1VSP5-F1
#
_entry.id   AF-A0A1A1VSP5-F1
#
_cell.length_a   1.000
_cell.length_b   1.000
_cell.length_c   1.000
_cell.angle_alpha   90.00
_cell.angle_beta   90.00
_cell.angle_gamma   90.00
#
_symmetry.space_group_name_H-M   'P 1'
#
loop_
_entity.id
_entity.type
_entity.pdbx_description
1 polymer ?
#
loop_
_entity_poly.entity_id
_entity_poly.type
_entity_poly.pdbx_seq_one_letter_code
_entity_poly.pdbx_strand_id
1 'polypeptide(L)'
;MAEAVDRVTRVASDLMDSAAAEGARQSRSAKQQLDHWARVGRAVSSQHTASRRRVEAALAGQLATGELTVEEGVVFNAEISAAIEESLARTNYGATLAGQGVTTVALDENGDIVEHRPDGAAVVLAAGR
;
A
#
# COMPACT_ATOMS: atom_id res chain seq x y z
N MET A 1 2.15 -17.91 -32.06
CA MET A 1 1.80 -17.05 -30.91
C MET A 1 2.60 -17.57 -29.73
N ALA A 2 3.43 -16.75 -29.08
CA ALA A 2 4.18 -17.21 -27.93
C ALA A 2 3.22 -17.44 -26.76
N GLU A 3 3.18 -18.66 -26.22
CA GLU A 3 2.44 -18.99 -25.02
C GLU A 3 3.03 -18.18 -23.86
N ALA A 4 2.19 -17.39 -23.18
CA ALA A 4 2.63 -16.58 -22.05
C ALA A 4 3.00 -17.54 -20.90
N VAL A 5 4.29 -17.59 -20.56
CA VAL A 5 4.77 -18.43 -19.45
C VAL A 5 4.37 -17.77 -18.14
N ASP A 6 3.49 -18.43 -17.39
CA ASP A 6 3.12 -18.02 -16.04
C ASP A 6 4.33 -18.14 -15.09
N ARG A 7 4.51 -17.14 -14.21
CA ARG A 7 5.53 -17.14 -13.15
C ARG A 7 4.88 -17.09 -11.77
N VAL A 8 5.37 -17.90 -10.84
CA VAL A 8 4.94 -17.87 -9.45
C VAL A 8 5.48 -16.60 -8.78
N THR A 9 4.57 -15.77 -8.29
CA THR A 9 4.88 -14.53 -7.57
C THR A 9 4.02 -14.48 -6.31
N ARG A 10 4.60 -14.06 -5.18
CA ARG A 10 3.81 -13.82 -3.96
C ARG A 10 3.05 -12.51 -4.11
N VAL A 11 1.79 -12.53 -3.71
CA VAL A 11 0.89 -11.37 -3.69
C VAL A 11 0.38 -11.22 -2.26
N ALA A 12 0.17 -9.98 -1.83
CA ALA A 12 -0.44 -9.72 -0.53
C ALA A 12 -1.84 -10.38 -0.45
N SER A 13 -2.17 -10.94 0.71
CA SER A 13 -3.39 -11.74 0.88
C SER A 13 -4.66 -10.89 0.71
N ASP A 14 -4.66 -9.68 1.26
CA ASP A 14 -5.72 -8.69 1.14
C ASP A 14 -5.94 -8.24 -0.31
N LEU A 15 -4.88 -8.06 -1.10
CA LEU A 15 -4.95 -7.77 -2.52
C LEU A 15 -5.54 -8.95 -3.31
N MET A 16 -5.17 -10.18 -2.94
CA MET A 16 -5.73 -11.40 -3.54
C MET A 16 -7.22 -11.56 -3.21
N ASP A 17 -7.62 -11.29 -1.96
CA ASP A 17 -9.02 -11.33 -1.51
C ASP A 17 -9.86 -10.26 -2.22
N SER A 18 -9.30 -9.05 -2.36
CA SER A 18 -9.93 -7.95 -3.12
C SER A 18 -10.16 -8.34 -4.59
N ALA A 19 -9.17 -8.98 -5.21
CA ALA A 19 -9.29 -9.46 -6.58
C ALA A 19 -10.30 -10.60 -6.73
N ALA A 20 -10.43 -11.47 -5.73
CA ALA A 20 -11.46 -12.51 -5.71
C ALA A 20 -12.87 -11.91 -5.62
N ALA A 21 -13.07 -10.92 -4.75
CA ALA A 21 -14.35 -10.24 -4.58
C ALA A 21 -14.77 -9.45 -5.84
N GLU A 22 -13.84 -8.72 -6.47
CA GLU A 22 -14.11 -8.04 -7.75
C GLU A 22 -14.30 -9.05 -8.88
N GLY A 23 -13.46 -10.09 -8.93
CA GLY A 23 -13.54 -11.14 -9.95
C GLY A 23 -14.92 -11.79 -9.95
N ALA A 24 -15.46 -12.14 -8.78
CA ALA A 24 -16.81 -12.70 -8.65
C ALA A 24 -17.90 -11.78 -9.25
N ARG A 25 -17.79 -10.46 -9.05
CA ARG A 25 -18.73 -9.48 -9.61
C ARG A 25 -18.62 -9.35 -11.14
N GLN A 26 -17.45 -9.61 -11.70
CA GLN A 26 -17.15 -9.48 -13.13
C GLN A 26 -17.06 -10.83 -13.86
N SER A 27 -17.44 -11.93 -13.22
CA SER A 27 -17.33 -13.31 -13.74
C SER A 27 -15.89 -13.69 -14.14
N ARG A 28 -14.91 -13.35 -13.30
CA ARG A 28 -13.47 -13.64 -13.45
C ARG A 28 -12.92 -14.34 -12.22
N SER A 29 -11.88 -15.16 -12.40
CA SER A 29 -11.09 -15.64 -11.27
C SER A 29 -10.26 -14.51 -10.66
N ALA A 30 -9.83 -14.68 -9.41
CA ALA A 30 -8.95 -13.71 -8.73
C ALA A 30 -7.66 -13.44 -9.52
N LYS A 31 -7.01 -14.48 -10.07
CA LYS A 31 -5.84 -14.32 -10.96
C LYS A 31 -6.17 -13.47 -12.20
N GLN A 32 -7.29 -13.76 -12.86
CA GLN A 32 -7.69 -13.01 -14.06
C GLN A 32 -7.99 -11.54 -13.72
N GLN A 33 -8.59 -11.28 -12.57
CA GLN A 33 -8.88 -9.94 -12.11
C GLN A 33 -7.59 -9.17 -11.75
N LEU A 34 -6.61 -9.83 -11.12
CA LEU A 34 -5.28 -9.25 -10.89
C LEU A 34 -4.56 -8.92 -12.20
N ASP A 35 -4.55 -9.84 -13.18
CA ASP A 35 -3.95 -9.57 -14.50
C ASP A 35 -4.66 -8.39 -15.20
N HIS A 36 -5.98 -8.31 -15.08
CA HIS A 36 -6.75 -7.20 -15.61
C HIS A 36 -6.35 -5.87 -14.97
N TRP A 37 -6.33 -5.77 -13.64
CA TRP A 37 -5.89 -4.56 -12.94
C TRP A 37 -4.46 -4.19 -13.28
N ALA A 38 -3.54 -5.15 -13.37
CA ALA A 38 -2.16 -4.88 -13.76
C ALA A 38 -2.06 -4.33 -15.20
N ARG A 39 -2.84 -4.84 -16.15
CA ARG A 39 -2.89 -4.33 -17.53
C ARG A 39 -3.47 -2.93 -17.60
N VAL A 40 -4.59 -2.68 -16.90
CA VAL A 40 -5.22 -1.37 -16.84
C VAL A 40 -4.28 -0.38 -16.18
N GLY A 41 -3.72 -0.72 -15.01
CA GLY A 41 -2.73 0.08 -14.30
C GLY A 41 -1.55 0.44 -15.20
N ARG A 42 -0.93 -0.53 -15.86
CA ARG A 42 0.17 -0.26 -16.82
C ARG A 42 -0.25 0.69 -17.94
N ALA A 43 -1.44 0.50 -18.52
CA ALA A 43 -1.93 1.36 -19.60
C ALA A 43 -2.17 2.79 -19.09
N VAL A 44 -2.82 2.94 -17.94
CA VAL A 44 -3.07 4.24 -17.28
C VAL A 44 -1.76 4.92 -16.89
N SER A 45 -0.77 4.18 -16.38
CA SER A 45 0.56 4.76 -16.11
C SER A 45 1.28 5.20 -17.39
N SER A 46 1.04 4.53 -18.52
CA SER A 46 1.69 4.82 -19.80
C SER A 46 1.02 5.92 -20.64
N GLN A 47 -0.27 6.20 -20.42
CA GLN A 47 -1.05 7.19 -21.17
C GLN A 47 -1.46 8.34 -20.24
N HIS A 48 -1.54 9.56 -20.79
CA HIS A 48 -1.84 10.84 -20.11
C HIS A 48 -0.64 11.57 -19.50
N THR A 49 -0.04 12.50 -20.25
CA THR A 49 1.05 13.33 -19.75
C THR A 49 0.58 14.53 -18.94
N ALA A 50 -0.61 15.09 -19.20
CA ALA A 50 -1.10 16.26 -18.47
C ALA A 50 -1.66 15.91 -17.09
N SER A 51 -2.64 15.01 -17.01
CA SER A 51 -3.24 14.59 -15.73
C SER A 51 -2.25 13.87 -14.84
N ARG A 52 -1.38 13.01 -15.40
CA ARG A 52 -0.30 12.38 -14.63
C ARG A 52 0.66 13.41 -14.03
N ARG A 53 1.10 14.41 -14.81
CA ARG A 53 1.97 15.49 -14.28
C ARG A 53 1.29 16.27 -13.16
N ARG A 54 -0.03 16.48 -13.23
CA ARG A 54 -0.78 17.16 -12.17
C ARG A 54 -0.86 16.33 -10.90
N VAL A 55 -1.16 15.03 -11.03
CA VAL A 55 -1.15 14.09 -9.90
C VAL A 55 0.26 14.00 -9.29
N GLU A 56 1.31 13.88 -10.10
CA GLU A 56 2.70 13.87 -9.64
C GLU A 56 3.09 15.18 -8.95
N ALA A 57 2.65 16.33 -9.49
CA ALA A 57 2.86 17.63 -8.85
C ALA A 57 2.14 17.72 -7.49
N ALA A 58 0.92 17.18 -7.39
CA ALA A 58 0.19 17.12 -6.11
C ALA A 58 0.88 16.18 -5.11
N LEU A 59 1.34 15.00 -5.55
CA LEU A 59 2.13 14.07 -4.73
C LEU A 59 3.43 14.70 -4.23
N ALA A 60 4.06 15.55 -5.05
CA ALA A 60 5.25 16.32 -4.69
C ALA A 60 4.95 17.58 -3.86
N GLY A 61 3.68 17.87 -3.55
CA GLY A 61 3.27 19.08 -2.83
C GLY A 61 3.41 20.39 -3.63
N GLN A 62 3.58 20.30 -4.95
CA GLN A 62 3.75 21.42 -5.88
C GLN A 62 2.41 21.92 -6.47
N LEU A 63 1.35 21.12 -6.37
CA LEU A 63 -0.02 21.47 -6.75
C LEU A 63 -0.94 21.21 -5.56
N ALA A 64 -1.89 22.11 -5.27
CA ALA A 64 -2.83 21.85 -4.19
C ALA A 64 -3.80 20.73 -4.59
N THR A 65 -4.09 19.81 -3.66
CA THR A 65 -4.97 18.66 -3.92
C THR A 65 -6.39 19.06 -4.33
N GLY A 66 -6.86 20.22 -3.84
CA GLY A 66 -8.15 20.79 -4.24
C GLY A 66 -8.23 21.29 -5.68
N GLU A 67 -7.10 21.36 -6.39
CA GLU A 67 -7.06 21.71 -7.81
C GLU A 67 -7.19 20.48 -8.72
N LEU A 68 -7.09 19.26 -8.19
CA LEU A 68 -7.26 18.04 -8.98
C LEU A 68 -8.72 17.88 -9.42
N THR A 69 -8.94 17.33 -10.62
CA THR A 69 -10.28 16.84 -10.97
C THR A 69 -10.68 15.66 -10.09
N VAL A 70 -11.96 15.26 -10.14
CA VAL A 70 -12.43 14.09 -9.38
C VAL A 70 -11.66 12.83 -9.78
N GLU A 71 -11.43 12.62 -11.07
CA GLU A 71 -10.69 11.49 -11.59
C GLU A 71 -9.21 11.55 -11.19
N GLU A 72 -8.58 12.72 -11.27
CA GLU A 72 -7.20 12.93 -10.81
C GLU A 72 -7.07 12.67 -9.30
N GLY A 73 -8.06 13.08 -8.51
CA GLY A 73 -8.11 12.85 -7.06
C GLY A 73 -8.24 11.37 -6.68
N VAL A 74 -9.01 10.59 -7.45
CA VAL A 74 -9.11 9.13 -7.26
C VAL A 74 -7.75 8.47 -7.48
N VAL A 75 -7.03 8.86 -8.54
CA VAL A 75 -5.68 8.34 -8.83
C VAL A 75 -4.70 8.78 -7.75
N PHE A 76 -4.69 10.05 -7.36
CA PHE A 76 -3.84 10.57 -6.28
C PHE A 76 -4.02 9.77 -4.98
N ASN A 77 -5.26 9.53 -4.55
CA ASN A 77 -5.53 8.77 -3.33
C ASN A 77 -5.06 7.31 -3.45
N ALA A 78 -5.23 6.68 -4.62
CA ALA A 78 -4.74 5.33 -4.86
C ALA A 78 -3.20 5.24 -4.79
N GLU A 79 -2.49 6.21 -5.37
CA GLU A 79 -1.02 6.30 -5.30
C GLU A 79 -0.53 6.52 -3.85
N ILE A 80 -1.20 7.38 -3.08
CA ILE A 80 -0.88 7.58 -1.65
C ILE A 80 -1.09 6.29 -0.86
N SER A 81 -2.22 5.59 -1.03
CA SER A 81 -2.47 4.31 -0.35
C SER A 81 -1.39 3.28 -0.68
N ALA A 82 -1.04 3.13 -1.96
CA ALA A 82 0.01 2.21 -2.39
C ALA A 82 1.38 2.58 -1.82
N ALA A 83 1.73 3.87 -1.79
CA ALA A 83 2.99 4.35 -1.22
C ALA A 83 3.06 4.10 0.30
N ILE A 84 1.95 4.25 1.02
CA ILE A 84 1.85 3.94 2.45
C ILE A 84 2.07 2.44 2.68
N GLU A 85 1.38 1.57 1.94
CA GLU A 85 1.54 0.11 2.04
C GLU A 85 2.99 -0.32 1.76
N GLU A 86 3.61 0.22 0.71
CA GLU A 86 4.99 -0.08 0.36
C GLU A 86 5.97 0.43 1.44
N SER A 87 5.72 1.60 2.01
CA SER A 87 6.53 2.14 3.11
C SER A 87 6.37 1.30 4.37
N LEU A 88 5.15 0.90 4.74
CA LEU A 88 4.90 0.06 5.91
C LEU A 88 5.61 -1.30 5.79
N ALA A 89 5.66 -1.87 4.60
CA ALA A 89 6.37 -3.13 4.36
C ALA A 89 7.90 -3.03 4.54
N ARG A 90 8.47 -1.82 4.43
CA ARG A 90 9.93 -1.59 4.48
C ARG A 90 10.41 -0.88 5.74
N THR A 91 9.53 -0.17 6.44
CA THR A 91 9.90 0.72 7.55
C THR A 91 9.58 0.09 8.90
N ASN A 92 10.62 -0.11 9.72
CA ASN A 92 10.45 -0.39 11.14
C ASN A 92 10.53 0.92 11.93
N TYR A 93 9.37 1.51 12.22
CA TYR A 93 9.25 2.76 12.97
C TYR A 93 9.78 2.64 14.39
N GLY A 94 9.55 1.50 15.05
CA GLY A 94 10.07 1.22 16.40
C GLY A 94 11.59 1.27 16.43
N ALA A 95 12.26 0.63 15.48
CA ALA A 95 13.72 0.66 15.37
C ALA A 95 14.25 2.08 15.07
N THR A 96 13.54 2.84 14.23
CA THR A 96 13.92 4.22 13.88
C THR A 96 13.86 5.12 15.12
N LEU A 97 12.78 5.04 15.90
CA LEU A 97 12.57 5.83 17.10
C LEU A 97 13.48 5.39 18.25
N ALA A 98 13.72 4.09 18.41
CA ALA A 98 14.69 3.58 19.37
C ALA A 98 16.10 4.12 19.11
N GLY A 99 16.53 4.17 17.83
CA GLY A 99 17.80 4.80 17.44
C GLY A 99 17.89 6.30 17.75
N GLN A 100 16.76 6.96 17.99
CA GLN A 100 16.67 8.37 18.42
C GLN A 100 16.51 8.51 19.94
N GLY A 101 16.57 7.41 20.70
CA GLY A 101 16.38 7.44 22.15
C GLY A 101 14.92 7.55 22.60
N VAL A 102 13.97 7.31 21.69
CA VAL A 102 12.53 7.42 21.98
C VAL A 102 11.97 6.06 22.38
N THR A 103 11.37 5.99 23.57
CA THR A 103 10.56 4.84 23.98
C THR A 103 9.23 4.87 23.23
N THR A 104 8.84 3.74 22.62
CA THR A 104 7.58 3.62 21.87
C THR A 104 6.67 2.59 22.50
N VAL A 105 5.37 2.85 22.50
CA VAL A 105 4.36 1.86 22.92
C VAL A 105 3.54 1.49 21.70
N ALA A 106 3.47 0.20 21.38
CA ALA A 106 2.78 -0.32 20.20
C ALA A 106 1.96 -1.57 20.55
N LEU A 107 0.99 -1.89 19.70
CA LEU A 107 0.28 -3.17 19.74
C LEU A 107 1.09 -4.22 18.99
N ASP A 108 1.26 -5.41 19.57
CA ASP A 108 1.86 -6.54 18.89
C ASP A 108 0.83 -7.35 18.07
N GLU A 109 1.27 -8.45 17.45
CA GLU A 109 0.43 -9.32 16.62
C GLU A 109 -0.68 -10.03 17.43
N ASN A 110 -0.54 -10.14 18.76
CA ASN A 110 -1.54 -10.71 19.65
C ASN A 110 -2.53 -9.64 20.17
N GLY A 111 -2.28 -8.37 19.85
CA GLY A 111 -3.04 -7.24 20.39
C GLY A 111 -2.59 -6.81 21.79
N ASP A 112 -1.42 -7.26 22.25
CA ASP A 112 -0.83 -6.84 23.51
C ASP A 112 -0.18 -5.46 23.34
N ILE A 113 -0.33 -4.59 24.34
CA ILE A 113 0.35 -3.31 24.40
C ILE A 113 1.77 -3.54 24.93
N VAL A 114 2.77 -3.28 24.10
CA VAL A 114 4.19 -3.49 24.39
C VAL A 114 4.94 -2.16 24.37
N GLU A 115 5.68 -1.87 25.44
CA GLU A 115 6.68 -0.79 25.50
C GLU A 115 7.99 -1.30 24.92
N HIS A 116 8.52 -0.63 23.90
CA HIS A 116 9.85 -0.83 23.35
C HIS A 116 10.76 0.30 23.79
N ARG A 117 11.85 -0.05 24.47
CA ARG A 117 12.85 0.89 24.96
C ARG A 117 14.01 1.05 23.98
N PRO A 118 14.72 2.19 24.02
CA PRO A 118 15.89 2.44 23.19
C PRO A 118 17.06 1.46 23.41
N ASP A 119 17.11 0.81 24.57
CA ASP A 119 18.12 -0.20 24.92
C ASP A 119 17.83 -1.60 24.32
N GLY A 120 16.75 -1.72 23.54
CA GLY A 120 16.31 -2.96 22.92
C GLY A 120 15.41 -3.82 23.81
N ALA A 121 15.12 -3.40 25.05
CA ALA A 121 14.19 -4.10 25.91
C ALA A 121 12.74 -3.88 25.44
N ALA A 122 11.91 -4.91 25.59
CA ALA A 122 10.48 -4.85 25.35
C ALA A 122 9.71 -5.35 26.58
N VAL A 123 8.68 -4.62 27.01
CA VAL A 123 7.87 -4.95 28.19
C VAL A 123 6.39 -4.91 27.83
N VAL A 124 5.68 -6.01 28.08
CA VAL A 124 4.21 -6.04 27.94
C VAL A 124 3.59 -5.21 29.06
N LEU A 125 2.87 -4.15 28.71
CA LEU A 125 2.17 -3.26 29.63
C LEU A 125 0.73 -3.71 29.89
N ALA A 126 0.06 -4.25 28.88
CA ALA A 126 -1.30 -4.76 28.99
C ALA A 126 -1.56 -5.83 27.92
N ALA A 127 -2.30 -6.88 28.27
CA ALA A 127 -2.69 -7.90 27.31
C ALA A 127 -3.91 -7.45 26.47
N GLY A 128 -3.93 -7.85 25.19
CA GLY A 128 -5.09 -7.71 24.31
C GLY A 128 -6.30 -8.47 24.87
N ARG A 129 -7.48 -7.85 24.83
CA ARG A 129 -8.74 -8.49 25.27
C ARG A 129 -9.28 -9.46 24.23
#